data_AF-A0A370VU18-F1
#
_entry.id   AF-A0A370VU18-F1
#
_cell.length_a   1.000
_cell.length_b   1.000
_cell.length_c   1.000
_cell.angle_alpha   90.00
_cell.angle_beta   90.00
_cell.angle_gamma   90.00
#
_symmetry.space_group_name_H-M   'P 1'
#
loop_
_entity.id
_entity.type
_entity.pdbx_description
1 polymer ?
#
loop_
_entity_poly.entity_id
_entity_poly.type
_entity_poly.pdbx_seq_one_letter_code
_entity_poly.pdbx_strand_id
1 'polypeptide(L)'
;MNRDLSLEELECRRWSVPAGGETRLMATVRELRRKPIGGLTVEDMRLLIGQDVGLAYLLPLAMEVLRDTPLAEGDMYEGDLLAAVLTRSAEVWRDFPDLRREVREIVSELADVPPALKREVEEFLAP
;
A
#
# COMPACT_ATOMS: atom_id res chain seq x y z
N MET A 1 6.29 -13.46 8.09
CA MET A 1 5.46 -13.55 6.87
C MET A 1 6.29 -14.19 5.76
N ASN A 2 5.77 -15.22 5.08
CA ASN A 2 6.50 -15.87 3.98
C ASN A 2 6.39 -15.02 2.71
N ARG A 3 7.52 -14.49 2.21
CA ARG A 3 7.56 -13.58 1.06
C ARG A 3 7.56 -14.28 -0.29
N ASP A 4 7.82 -15.59 -0.29
CA ASP A 4 7.78 -16.41 -1.49
C ASP A 4 6.34 -16.77 -1.90
N LEU A 5 5.37 -16.52 -1.01
CA LEU A 5 3.95 -16.72 -1.28
C LEU A 5 3.31 -15.46 -1.86
N SER A 6 2.32 -15.70 -2.72
CA SER A 6 1.44 -14.69 -3.28
C SER A 6 0.28 -14.33 -2.34
N LEU A 7 -0.42 -13.22 -2.63
CA LEU A 7 -1.60 -12.85 -1.84
C LEU A 7 -2.70 -13.91 -1.95
N GLU A 8 -2.88 -14.55 -3.10
CA GLU A 8 -3.88 -15.63 -3.23
C GLU A 8 -3.57 -16.82 -2.30
N GLU A 9 -2.30 -17.15 -2.12
CA GLU A 9 -1.86 -18.24 -1.23
C GLU A 9 -1.96 -17.84 0.24
N LEU A 10 -1.55 -16.62 0.59
CA LEU A 10 -1.62 -16.10 1.96
C LEU A 10 -3.06 -15.91 2.45
N GLU A 11 -3.96 -15.49 1.56
CA GLU A 11 -5.39 -15.32 1.86
C GLU A 11 -6.19 -16.63 1.67
N CYS A 12 -5.56 -17.70 1.17
CA CYS A 12 -6.23 -18.93 0.73
C CYS A 12 -7.44 -18.64 -0.18
N ARG A 13 -7.35 -17.61 -1.02
CA ARG A 13 -8.49 -17.08 -1.80
C ARG A 13 -8.07 -16.68 -3.21
N ARG A 14 -8.58 -17.42 -4.19
CA ARG A 14 -8.43 -17.12 -5.61
C ARG A 14 -9.59 -16.26 -6.11
N TRP A 15 -9.28 -15.31 -6.99
CA TRP A 15 -10.30 -14.46 -7.61
C TRP A 15 -10.67 -14.99 -9.00
N SER A 16 -11.96 -15.20 -9.24
CA SER A 16 -12.48 -15.55 -10.56
C SER A 16 -12.74 -14.31 -11.40
N VAL A 17 -12.59 -14.43 -12.72
CA VAL A 17 -12.94 -13.36 -13.66
C VAL A 17 -14.45 -13.07 -13.58
N PRO A 18 -14.90 -11.81 -13.47
CA PRO A 18 -16.32 -11.49 -13.49
C PRO A 18 -16.96 -11.82 -14.85
N ALA A 19 -18.21 -12.30 -14.84
CA ALA A 19 -18.93 -12.69 -16.07
C ALA A 19 -19.21 -11.50 -17.03
N GLY A 20 -19.19 -10.27 -16.53
CA GLY A 20 -19.38 -9.04 -17.32
C GLY A 20 -18.11 -8.50 -17.98
N GLY A 21 -17.00 -9.24 -17.91
CA GLY A 21 -15.68 -8.76 -18.32
C GLY A 21 -14.95 -8.04 -17.20
N GLU A 22 -13.69 -7.71 -17.48
CA GLU A 22 -12.77 -7.15 -16.50
C GLU A 22 -12.17 -5.85 -17.03
N THR A 23 -12.12 -4.81 -16.18
CA THR A 23 -11.38 -3.59 -16.53
C THR A 23 -9.88 -3.87 -16.51
N ARG A 24 -9.09 -3.06 -17.23
CA ARG A 24 -7.62 -3.20 -17.19
C ARG A 24 -7.06 -3.18 -15.76
N LEU A 25 -7.61 -2.32 -14.89
CA LEU A 25 -7.20 -2.23 -13.49
C LEU A 25 -7.49 -3.52 -12.71
N MET A 26 -8.70 -4.06 -12.85
CA MET A 26 -9.06 -5.33 -12.20
C MET A 26 -8.16 -6.49 -12.66
N ALA A 27 -7.86 -6.54 -13.96
CA ALA A 27 -6.96 -7.54 -14.53
C ALA A 27 -5.55 -7.41 -13.94
N THR A 28 -5.01 -6.18 -13.90
CA THR A 28 -3.71 -5.92 -13.27
C THR A 28 -3.69 -6.35 -11.81
N VAL A 29 -4.68 -5.95 -11.00
CA VAL A 29 -4.79 -6.35 -9.59
C VAL A 29 -4.80 -7.86 -9.43
N ARG A 30 -5.57 -8.58 -10.25
CA ARG A 30 -5.64 -10.05 -10.18
C ARG A 30 -4.29 -10.68 -10.52
N GLU A 31 -3.60 -10.22 -11.55
CA GLU A 31 -2.29 -10.77 -11.90
C GLU A 31 -1.24 -10.45 -10.84
N LEU A 32 -1.27 -9.27 -10.22
CA LEU A 32 -0.38 -8.92 -9.11
C LEU A 32 -0.61 -9.78 -7.87
N ARG A 33 -1.87 -10.16 -7.57
CA ARG A 33 -2.20 -11.05 -6.44
C ARG A 33 -1.58 -12.45 -6.56
N ARG A 34 -1.12 -12.85 -7.75
CA ARG A 34 -0.44 -14.15 -8.01
C ARG A 34 1.07 -14.06 -7.93
N LYS A 35 1.65 -12.87 -7.90
CA LYS A 35 3.09 -12.70 -7.70
C LYS A 35 3.46 -12.96 -6.23
N PRO A 36 4.62 -13.57 -5.95
CA PRO A 36 5.17 -13.58 -4.59
C PRO A 36 5.27 -12.17 -4.03
N ILE A 37 4.83 -11.95 -2.78
CA ILE A 37 4.79 -10.61 -2.20
C ILE A 37 6.19 -9.99 -2.07
N GLY A 38 7.24 -10.81 -1.96
CA GLY A 38 8.64 -10.35 -1.93
C GLY A 38 9.17 -9.86 -3.27
N GLY A 39 8.47 -10.15 -4.37
CA GLY A 39 8.81 -9.69 -5.71
C GLY A 39 7.98 -8.50 -6.18
N LEU A 40 7.11 -7.94 -5.32
CA LEU A 40 6.33 -6.76 -5.65
C LEU A 40 7.22 -5.52 -5.63
N THR A 41 7.09 -4.69 -6.68
CA THR A 41 7.74 -3.38 -6.74
C THR A 41 7.01 -2.35 -5.88
N VAL A 42 7.59 -1.17 -5.71
CA VAL A 42 6.93 -0.01 -5.08
C VAL A 42 5.63 0.32 -5.81
N GLU A 43 5.66 0.33 -7.15
CA GLU A 43 4.47 0.51 -7.99
C GLU A 43 3.43 -0.60 -7.78
N ASP A 44 3.83 -1.88 -7.73
CA ASP A 44 2.89 -2.97 -7.49
C ASP A 44 2.20 -2.82 -6.11
N MET A 45 2.97 -2.48 -5.07
CA MET A 45 2.44 -2.23 -3.72
C MET A 45 1.52 -1.02 -3.67
N ARG A 46 1.92 0.11 -4.26
CA ARG A 46 1.10 1.34 -4.32
C ARG A 46 -0.24 1.05 -5.00
N LEU A 47 -0.24 0.29 -6.09
CA LEU A 47 -1.46 -0.05 -6.82
C LEU A 47 -2.38 -0.93 -5.98
N LEU A 48 -1.85 -2.01 -5.40
CA LEU A 48 -2.64 -2.95 -4.61
C LEU A 48 -3.19 -2.32 -3.32
N ILE A 49 -2.35 -1.58 -2.58
CA ILE A 49 -2.75 -0.83 -1.39
C ILE A 49 -3.82 0.19 -1.79
N GLY A 50 -3.60 0.91 -2.90
CA GLY A 50 -4.54 1.87 -3.48
C GLY A 50 -5.95 1.32 -3.72
N GLN A 51 -6.05 0.00 -3.96
CA GLN A 51 -7.30 -0.72 -4.21
C GLN A 51 -7.82 -1.51 -2.99
N ASP A 52 -7.24 -1.28 -1.80
CA ASP A 52 -7.56 -2.00 -0.55
C ASP A 52 -7.37 -3.53 -0.65
N VAL A 53 -6.38 -3.96 -1.43
CA VAL A 53 -6.10 -5.38 -1.65
C VAL A 53 -4.91 -5.83 -0.82
N GLY A 54 -5.08 -6.92 -0.05
CA GLY A 54 -3.98 -7.56 0.67
C GLY A 54 -3.37 -6.73 1.79
N LEU A 55 -4.09 -5.74 2.32
CA LEU A 55 -3.55 -4.74 3.28
C LEU A 55 -2.85 -5.36 4.49
N ALA A 56 -3.36 -6.47 5.02
CA ALA A 56 -2.76 -7.17 6.15
C ALA A 56 -1.31 -7.65 5.89
N TYR A 57 -0.96 -7.88 4.62
CA TYR A 57 0.36 -8.32 4.19
C TYR A 57 1.16 -7.18 3.56
N LEU A 58 0.49 -6.29 2.83
CA LEU A 58 1.16 -5.21 2.09
C LEU A 58 1.48 -4.00 2.94
N LEU A 59 0.67 -3.65 3.95
CA LEU A 59 1.01 -2.52 4.83
C LEU A 59 2.33 -2.76 5.57
N PRO A 60 2.58 -3.93 6.21
CA PRO A 60 3.90 -4.22 6.79
C PRO A 60 5.06 -4.13 5.79
N LEU A 61 4.88 -4.61 4.56
CA LEU A 61 5.91 -4.53 3.51
C LEU A 61 6.16 -3.09 3.06
N ALA A 62 5.10 -2.30 2.86
CA ALA A 62 5.23 -0.89 2.54
C ALA A 62 5.95 -0.13 3.65
N MET A 63 5.71 -0.46 4.93
CA MET A 63 6.44 0.15 6.05
C MET A 63 7.94 -0.13 6.01
N GLU A 64 8.37 -1.32 5.58
CA GLU A 64 9.79 -1.60 5.41
C GLU A 64 10.41 -0.67 4.36
N VAL A 65 9.73 -0.47 3.23
CA VAL A 65 10.18 0.46 2.20
C VAL A 65 10.19 1.90 2.70
N LEU A 66 9.11 2.33 3.36
CA LEU A 66 8.95 3.71 3.83
C LEU A 66 9.90 4.06 4.98
N ARG A 67 10.35 3.09 5.78
CA ARG A 67 11.39 3.31 6.79
C ARG A 67 12.73 3.67 6.16
N ASP A 68 13.10 2.99 5.09
CA ASP A 68 14.38 3.22 4.41
C ASP A 68 14.30 4.41 3.43
N THR A 69 13.16 4.55 2.75
CA THR A 69 12.89 5.60 1.76
C THR A 69 11.46 6.13 1.92
N PRO A 70 11.23 7.10 2.84
CA PRO A 70 9.91 7.66 3.12
C PRO A 70 9.16 8.22 1.90
N LEU A 71 9.91 8.72 0.91
CA LEU A 71 9.39 9.25 -0.34
C LEU A 71 9.60 8.28 -1.52
N ALA A 72 9.56 6.96 -1.27
CA ALA A 72 9.70 5.96 -2.32
C ALA A 72 8.72 6.22 -3.48
N GLU A 73 9.28 6.21 -4.70
CA GLU A 73 8.57 6.49 -5.95
C GLU A 73 8.21 5.20 -6.68
N GLY A 74 6.93 5.07 -7.03
CA GLY A 74 6.41 4.12 -8.02
C GLY A 74 6.47 4.72 -9.42
N ASP A 75 5.37 4.66 -10.16
CA ASP A 75 5.30 5.18 -11.52
C ASP A 75 4.58 6.55 -11.61
N MET A 76 4.11 7.11 -10.49
CA MET A 76 3.28 8.33 -10.51
C MET A 76 4.05 9.59 -10.13
N TYR A 77 4.61 9.63 -8.92
CA TYR A 77 5.38 10.75 -8.38
C TYR A 77 6.13 10.33 -7.11
N GLU A 78 7.15 11.11 -6.73
CA GLU A 78 7.92 10.92 -5.50
C GLU A 78 7.01 10.86 -4.26
N GLY A 79 7.08 9.75 -3.52
CA GLY A 79 6.25 9.49 -2.34
C GLY A 79 4.82 8.99 -2.64
N ASP A 80 4.52 8.56 -3.86
CA ASP A 80 3.21 8.01 -4.21
C ASP A 80 2.84 6.74 -3.41
N LEU A 81 3.80 5.92 -2.98
CA LEU A 81 3.55 4.80 -2.07
C LEU A 81 3.06 5.32 -0.71
N LEU A 82 3.71 6.36 -0.18
CA LEU A 82 3.27 6.99 1.06
C LEU A 82 1.86 7.57 0.90
N ALA A 83 1.56 8.24 -0.22
CA ALA A 83 0.21 8.73 -0.51
C ALA A 83 -0.82 7.59 -0.49
N ALA A 84 -0.51 6.46 -1.14
CA ALA A 84 -1.40 5.31 -1.18
C ALA A 84 -1.68 4.74 0.22
N VAL A 85 -0.66 4.74 1.10
CA VAL A 85 -0.80 4.34 2.51
C VAL A 85 -1.64 5.35 3.30
N LEU A 86 -1.29 6.64 3.27
CA LEU A 86 -1.96 7.69 4.07
C LEU A 86 -3.44 7.82 3.75
N THR A 87 -3.82 7.59 2.49
CA THR A 87 -5.20 7.71 2.00
C THR A 87 -6.09 6.50 2.33
N ARG A 88 -5.56 5.46 3.01
CA ARG A 88 -6.39 4.34 3.48
C ARG A 88 -7.41 4.82 4.50
N SER A 89 -8.58 4.18 4.50
CA SER A 89 -9.69 4.58 5.36
C SER A 89 -9.33 4.46 6.84
N ALA A 90 -10.00 5.25 7.69
CA ALA A 90 -9.85 5.13 9.14
C ALA A 90 -10.20 3.72 9.64
N GLU A 91 -11.02 2.96 8.91
CA GLU A 91 -11.36 1.58 9.25
C GLU A 91 -10.16 0.64 9.14
N VAL A 92 -9.38 0.77 8.06
CA VAL A 92 -8.13 0.03 7.88
C VAL A 92 -7.22 0.28 9.08
N TRP A 93 -7.05 1.54 9.48
CA TRP A 93 -6.14 1.90 10.57
C TRP A 93 -6.63 1.49 11.96
N ARG A 94 -7.94 1.20 12.13
CA ARG A 94 -8.45 0.58 13.37
C ARG A 94 -7.94 -0.86 13.52
N ASP A 95 -7.73 -1.58 12.42
CA ASP A 95 -7.25 -2.95 12.43
C ASP A 95 -5.72 -3.04 12.56
N PHE A 96 -5.00 -1.94 12.27
CA PHE A 96 -3.53 -1.87 12.33
C PHE A 96 -3.02 -0.66 13.15
N PRO A 97 -3.35 -0.55 14.45
CA PRO A 97 -3.01 0.61 15.26
C PRO A 97 -1.49 0.83 15.43
N ASP A 98 -0.70 -0.24 15.52
CA ASP A 98 0.75 -0.15 15.62
C ASP A 98 1.39 0.38 14.34
N LEU A 99 0.96 -0.12 13.17
CA LEU A 99 1.42 0.40 11.87
C LEU A 99 0.98 1.86 11.68
N ARG A 100 -0.23 2.22 12.13
CA ARG A 100 -0.69 3.62 12.09
C ARG A 100 0.27 4.53 12.85
N ARG A 101 0.69 4.12 14.06
CA ARG A 101 1.66 4.89 14.86
C ARG A 101 2.99 5.03 14.13
N GLU A 102 3.50 3.95 13.56
CA GLU A 102 4.76 3.96 12.80
C GLU A 102 4.69 4.89 11.57
N VAL A 103 3.60 4.86 10.80
CA VAL A 103 3.39 5.82 9.69
C VAL A 103 3.40 7.25 10.21
N ARG A 104 2.72 7.52 11.34
CA ARG A 104 2.70 8.86 11.94
C ARG A 104 4.09 9.33 12.35
N GLU A 105 4.94 8.45 12.87
CA GLU A 105 6.33 8.75 13.21
C GLU A 105 7.12 9.12 11.95
N ILE A 106 7.07 8.27 10.91
CA ILE A 106 7.75 8.54 9.63
C ILE A 106 7.35 9.90 9.05
N VAL A 107 6.06 10.19 8.96
CA VAL A 107 5.62 11.47 8.36
C VAL A 107 5.89 12.67 9.25
N SER A 108 6.01 12.49 10.57
CA SER A 108 6.37 13.58 11.49
C SER A 108 7.87 13.92 11.44
N GLU A 109 8.70 12.97 11.02
CA GLU A 109 10.15 13.14 10.88
C GLU A 109 10.57 13.63 9.49
N LEU A 110 9.64 13.67 8.52
CA LEU A 110 9.89 14.24 7.20
C LEU A 110 10.22 15.74 7.31
N ALA A 111 11.49 16.08 7.04
CA ALA A 111 11.97 17.46 7.08
C ALA A 111 11.38 18.33 5.96
N ASP A 112 11.12 17.75 4.79
CA ASP A 112 10.48 18.40 3.65
C ASP A 112 9.40 17.48 3.10
N VAL A 113 8.15 17.94 3.14
CA VAL A 113 6.99 17.20 2.65
C VAL A 113 6.66 17.75 1.25
N PRO A 114 6.74 16.92 0.20
CA PRO A 114 6.39 17.36 -1.16
C PRO A 114 5.00 18.00 -1.20
N PRO A 115 4.80 19.08 -1.99
CA PRO A 115 3.49 19.74 -2.09
C PRO A 115 2.34 18.80 -2.47
N ALA A 116 2.64 17.75 -3.24
CA ALA A 116 1.68 16.73 -3.66
C ALA A 116 1.17 15.82 -2.52
N LEU A 117 1.92 15.75 -1.40
CA LEU A 117 1.61 14.91 -0.24
C LEU A 117 1.14 15.70 0.98
N LYS A 118 1.29 17.03 0.93
CA LYS A 118 1.09 17.89 2.09
C LYS A 118 -0.30 17.73 2.72
N ARG A 119 -1.34 17.68 1.88
CA ARG A 119 -2.72 17.52 2.35
C ARG A 119 -2.92 16.16 3.04
N GLU A 120 -2.45 15.09 2.42
CA GLU A 120 -2.59 13.72 2.92
C GLU A 120 -1.85 13.54 4.25
N VAL A 121 -0.68 14.14 4.40
CA VAL A 121 0.07 14.16 5.67
C VAL A 121 -0.68 14.95 6.75
N GLU A 122 -1.16 16.15 6.42
CA GLU A 122 -1.92 16.98 7.37
C GLU A 122 -3.22 16.29 7.83
N GLU A 123 -3.98 15.72 6.90
CA GLU A 123 -5.20 14.96 7.20
C GLU A 123 -4.92 13.72 8.04
N PHE A 124 -3.83 12.99 7.74
CA PHE A 124 -3.47 11.79 8.48
C PHE A 124 -2.96 12.08 9.91
N LEU A 125 -2.27 13.21 10.08
CA LEU A 125 -1.77 13.67 11.38
C LEU A 125 -2.84 14.32 12.25
N ALA A 126 -3.97 14.72 11.68
CA ALA A 126 -5.11 15.24 12.43
C ALA A 126 -5.53 14.27 13.57
N PRO A 127 -6.00 14.81 14.70
CA PRO A 127 -6.39 14.04 15.89
C PRO A 127 -7.59 13.13 15.66
#